data_AF-A0A7J3ZRB0-F1
#
_entry.id   AF-A0A7J3ZRB0-F1
#
_cell.length_a   1.000
_cell.length_b   1.000
_cell.length_c   1.000
_cell.angle_alpha   90.00
_cell.angle_beta   90.00
_cell.angle_gamma   90.00
#
_symmetry.space_group_name_H-M   'P 1'
#
loop_
_entity.id
_entity.type
_entity.pdbx_description
1 polymer ?
#
loop_
_entity_poly.entity_id
_entity_poly.type
_entity_poly.pdbx_seq_one_letter_code
_entity_poly.pdbx_strand_id
1 'polypeptide(L)'
;MDHQNKTIKIVAETSQGFIAEKTYSIPLYAILSVENIEFDPIDIDHMSITLLNSEKSLISLNITSIELMLENGTAVTLTKIEPALPRIIGVNEKITFMCEWNWTAHRGEEIIITVLTEQGYRVRDICRVPP
;
A
#
# COMPACT_ATOMS: atom_id res chain seq x y z
N MET A 1 -2.76 -11.78 -1.34
CA MET A 1 -1.35 -12.07 -1.66
C MET A 1 -0.51 -11.68 -0.44
N ASP A 2 -0.25 -12.64 0.44
CA ASP A 2 0.56 -12.46 1.66
C ASP A 2 1.52 -13.66 1.77
N HIS A 3 2.27 -13.97 0.71
CA HIS A 3 3.17 -15.14 0.71
C HIS A 3 4.59 -14.81 0.29
N GLN A 4 4.91 -13.53 0.12
CA GLN A 4 6.29 -13.12 -0.14
C GLN A 4 7.14 -13.34 1.10
N ASN A 5 8.40 -13.69 0.89
CA ASN A 5 9.32 -14.07 1.95
C ASN A 5 8.79 -15.24 2.82
N LYS A 6 7.90 -16.08 2.25
CA LYS A 6 7.45 -17.34 2.88
C LYS A 6 8.12 -18.52 2.20
N THR A 7 8.36 -19.54 3.01
CA THR A 7 8.89 -20.83 2.58
C THR A 7 7.72 -21.80 2.43
N ILE A 8 7.50 -22.32 1.22
CA ILE A 8 6.49 -23.34 0.95
C ILE A 8 7.15 -24.71 1.02
N LYS A 9 6.58 -25.61 1.83
CA LYS A 9 6.93 -27.03 1.86
C LYS A 9 5.86 -27.83 1.14
N ILE A 10 6.23 -28.47 0.04
CA ILE A 10 5.40 -29.44 -0.68
C ILE A 10 5.74 -30.82 -0.14
N VAL A 11 4.72 -31.54 0.34
CA VAL A 11 4.85 -32.92 0.82
C VAL A 11 3.98 -33.81 -0.07
N ALA A 12 4.58 -34.86 -0.62
CA ALA A 12 3.91 -35.89 -1.38
C ALA A 12 4.00 -37.20 -0.61
N GLU A 13 2.86 -37.78 -0.28
CA GLU A 13 2.76 -39.07 0.42
C GLU A 13 2.05 -40.08 -0.49
N THR A 14 2.60 -41.28 -0.56
CA THR A 14 2.02 -42.41 -1.31
C THR A 14 1.22 -43.30 -0.36
N SER A 15 0.23 -44.03 -0.88
CA SER A 15 -0.53 -44.98 -0.07
C SER A 15 0.30 -46.17 0.44
N GLN A 16 1.50 -46.37 -0.11
CA GLN A 16 2.49 -47.34 0.36
C GLN A 16 3.38 -46.79 1.49
N GLY A 17 3.18 -45.53 1.91
CA GLY A 17 3.89 -44.91 3.04
C GLY A 17 5.20 -44.20 2.67
N PHE A 18 5.52 -44.06 1.38
CA PHE A 18 6.66 -43.22 0.97
C PHE A 18 6.29 -41.74 1.04
N ILE A 19 7.19 -40.94 1.62
CA ILE A 19 7.07 -39.49 1.74
C ILE A 19 8.22 -38.82 0.99
N ALA A 20 7.89 -37.85 0.14
CA ALA A 20 8.85 -36.96 -0.49
C ALA A 20 8.52 -35.50 -0.10
N GLU A 21 9.54 -34.72 0.24
CA GLU A 21 9.37 -33.31 0.58
C GLU A 21 10.29 -32.40 -0.25
N LYS A 22 9.76 -31.24 -0.62
CA LYS A 22 10.50 -30.20 -1.36
C LYS A 22 10.12 -28.83 -0.82
N THR A 23 11.13 -27.99 -0.66
CA THR A 23 10.98 -26.64 -0.13
C THR A 23 11.29 -25.60 -1.20
N TYR A 24 10.47 -24.55 -1.27
CA TYR A 24 10.64 -23.41 -2.18
C TYR A 24 10.54 -22.10 -1.40
N SER A 25 11.53 -21.24 -1.57
CA SER A 25 11.51 -19.87 -1.01
C SER A 25 10.91 -18.92 -2.02
N ILE A 26 9.85 -18.20 -1.64
CA ILE A 26 9.29 -17.13 -2.47
C ILE A 26 10.10 -15.86 -2.19
N PRO A 27 10.83 -15.31 -3.17
CA PRO A 27 11.61 -14.09 -2.95
C PRO A 27 10.69 -12.90 -2.66
N LEU A 28 11.23 -11.93 -1.92
CA LEU A 28 10.57 -10.64 -1.73
C LEU A 28 10.70 -9.85 -3.03
N TYR A 29 9.60 -9.73 -3.77
CA TYR A 29 9.64 -9.11 -5.11
C TYR A 29 9.57 -7.59 -5.05
N ALA A 30 8.82 -7.03 -4.09
CA ALA A 30 8.74 -5.58 -3.91
C ALA A 30 8.39 -5.24 -2.46
N ILE A 31 8.83 -4.07 -2.03
CA ILE A 31 8.58 -3.49 -0.73
C ILE A 31 8.04 -2.08 -0.97
N LEU A 32 6.73 -1.90 -0.80
CA LEU A 32 6.04 -0.62 -0.90
C LEU A 32 5.76 -0.10 0.52
N SER A 33 6.12 1.14 0.79
CA SER A 33 5.79 1.84 2.04
C SER A 33 5.09 3.16 1.77
N VAL A 34 4.25 3.56 2.73
CA VAL A 34 3.84 4.96 2.89
C VAL A 34 4.93 5.62 3.73
N GLU A 35 5.62 6.60 3.15
CA GLU A 35 6.70 7.32 3.83
C GLU A 35 6.17 8.49 4.64
N ASN A 36 5.13 9.15 4.12
CA ASN A 36 4.61 10.36 4.72
C ASN A 36 3.16 10.62 4.29
N ILE A 37 2.37 11.19 5.20
CA ILE A 37 1.04 11.72 4.96
C ILE A 37 1.01 13.13 5.52
N GLU A 38 0.81 14.12 4.65
CA GLU A 38 0.91 15.54 4.99
C GLU A 38 -0.42 16.27 4.76
N PHE A 39 -0.66 17.22 5.67
CA PHE A 39 -1.81 18.13 5.67
C PHE A 39 -1.26 19.54 5.78
N ASP A 40 -1.43 20.34 4.73
CA ASP A 40 -1.01 21.74 4.74
C ASP A 40 -2.13 22.60 5.35
N PRO A 41 -1.90 23.32 6.48
CA PRO A 41 -2.93 24.16 7.08
C PRO A 41 -3.40 25.32 6.18
N ILE A 42 -2.65 25.65 5.13
CA ILE A 42 -3.01 26.65 4.11
C ILE A 42 -3.91 26.01 3.04
N ASP A 43 -3.66 24.74 2.70
CA ASP A 43 -4.41 23.98 1.69
C ASP A 43 -5.25 22.87 2.34
N ILE A 44 -6.38 23.30 2.90
CA ILE A 44 -7.31 22.42 3.62
C ILE A 44 -8.11 21.47 2.72
N ASP A 45 -8.05 21.67 1.40
CA ASP A 45 -8.79 20.88 0.42
C ASP A 45 -7.95 19.71 -0.13
N HIS A 46 -6.69 19.61 0.25
CA HIS A 46 -5.80 18.54 -0.19
C HIS A 46 -5.05 17.86 0.96
N MET A 47 -4.72 16.60 0.73
CA MET A 47 -3.82 15.78 1.54
C MET A 47 -2.78 15.15 0.62
N SER A 48 -1.51 15.16 1.03
CA SER A 48 -0.42 14.56 0.25
C SER A 48 0.03 13.23 0.84
N ILE A 49 0.18 12.20 0.01
CA ILE A 49 0.65 10.87 0.39
C ILE A 49 1.92 10.56 -0.39
N THR A 50 3.03 10.33 0.30
CA THR A 50 4.30 9.95 -0.32
C THR A 50 4.51 8.45 -0.21
N LEU A 51 4.68 7.80 -1.35
CA LEU A 51 4.97 6.37 -1.45
C LEU A 51 6.42 6.14 -1.85
N LEU A 52 7.06 5.13 -1.28
CA LEU A 52 8.38 4.64 -1.66
C LEU A 52 8.27 3.19 -2.10
N ASN A 53 8.78 2.92 -3.30
CA ASN A 53 9.15 1.56 -3.68
C ASN A 53 10.64 1.38 -3.32
N SER A 54 10.92 0.53 -2.34
CA SER A 54 12.26 0.38 -1.76
C SER A 54 13.32 0.04 -2.83
N GLU A 55 14.56 0.46 -2.60
CA GLU A 55 15.73 -0.02 -3.35
C GLU A 55 15.92 -1.54 -3.28
N LYS A 56 15.37 -2.20 -2.27
CA LYS A 56 15.41 -3.65 -2.09
C LYS A 56 14.36 -4.39 -2.94
N SER A 57 13.50 -3.66 -3.63
CA SER A 57 12.54 -4.22 -4.57
C SER A 57 13.22 -4.70 -5.84
N LEU A 58 12.67 -5.75 -6.45
CA LEU A 58 13.13 -6.31 -7.72
C LEU A 58 12.32 -5.81 -8.90
N ILE A 59 11.12 -5.26 -8.65
CA ILE A 59 10.18 -4.81 -9.69
C ILE A 59 9.65 -3.41 -9.40
N SER A 60 9.22 -2.73 -10.46
CA SER A 60 8.38 -1.55 -10.36
C SER A 60 6.96 -1.94 -9.99
N LEU A 61 6.24 -1.03 -9.33
CA LEU A 61 4.86 -1.25 -8.88
C LEU A 61 3.93 -0.31 -9.62
N ASN A 62 2.76 -0.82 -10.02
CA ASN A 62 1.73 -0.01 -10.67
C ASN A 62 0.63 0.27 -9.65
N ILE A 63 0.59 1.48 -9.11
CA ILE A 63 -0.42 1.90 -8.12
C ILE A 63 -1.75 2.07 -8.84
N THR A 64 -2.78 1.36 -8.39
CA THR A 64 -4.10 1.36 -9.02
C THR A 64 -5.17 1.99 -8.14
N SER A 65 -4.98 2.01 -6.82
CA SER A 65 -5.94 2.59 -5.89
C SER A 65 -5.24 3.24 -4.70
N ILE A 66 -5.79 4.37 -4.25
CA ILE A 66 -5.52 4.99 -2.97
C ILE A 66 -6.88 5.20 -2.33
N GLU A 67 -7.09 4.57 -1.17
CA GLU A 67 -8.37 4.53 -0.47
C GLU A 67 -8.20 5.17 0.90
N LEU A 68 -9.17 6.01 1.26
CA LEU A 68 -9.23 6.65 2.57
C LEU A 68 -10.45 6.12 3.32
N MET A 69 -10.25 5.73 4.57
CA MET A 69 -11.32 5.30 5.46
C MET A 69 -11.22 6.03 6.80
N LEU A 70 -12.33 6.58 7.27
CA LEU A 70 -12.44 7.20 8.58
C LEU A 70 -12.42 6.12 9.69
N GLU A 71 -12.12 6.51 10.92
CA GLU A 71 -12.11 5.61 12.09
C GLU A 71 -13.42 4.81 12.24
N ASN A 72 -14.56 5.44 11.93
CA ASN A 72 -15.88 4.81 12.00
C ASN A 72 -16.16 3.80 10.86
N GLY A 73 -15.20 3.53 9.98
CA GLY A 73 -15.32 2.60 8.86
C GLY A 73 -15.94 3.20 7.59
N THR A 74 -16.29 4.49 7.59
CA THR A 74 -16.82 5.17 6.40
C THR A 74 -15.71 5.36 5.38
N ALA A 75 -15.90 4.84 4.17
CA ALA A 75 -15.01 5.09 3.05
C ALA A 75 -15.22 6.51 2.50
N VAL A 76 -14.12 7.23 2.28
CA VAL A 76 -14.13 8.56 1.66
C VAL A 76 -13.75 8.43 0.20
N THR A 77 -14.52 9.09 -0.66
CA THR A 77 -14.22 9.16 -2.09
C THR A 77 -13.24 10.32 -2.33
N LEU A 78 -12.03 9.99 -2.78
CA LEU A 78 -11.06 10.98 -3.26
C LEU A 78 -11.48 11.41 -4.67
N THR A 79 -11.86 12.67 -4.85
CA THR A 79 -12.41 13.17 -6.12
C THR A 79 -11.33 13.29 -7.20
N LYS A 80 -10.12 13.66 -6.79
CA LYS A 80 -8.99 13.88 -7.68
C LYS A 80 -7.69 13.44 -7.00
N ILE A 81 -6.83 12.79 -7.77
CA ILE A 81 -5.51 12.34 -7.33
C ILE A 81 -4.49 12.76 -8.39
N GLU A 82 -3.44 13.45 -7.97
CA GLU A 82 -2.34 13.89 -8.84
C GLU A 82 -0.99 13.40 -8.29
N PRO A 83 -0.16 12.68 -9.06
CA PRO A 83 -0.41 12.25 -10.44
C PRO A 83 -1.56 11.25 -10.54
N ALA A 84 -2.25 11.24 -11.67
CA ALA A 84 -3.41 10.39 -11.90
C ALA A 84 -3.04 8.90 -11.82
N LEU A 85 -3.97 8.10 -11.30
CA LEU A 85 -3.89 6.65 -11.28
C LEU A 85 -4.44 6.06 -12.59
N PRO A 86 -3.92 4.91 -13.07
CA PRO A 86 -2.83 4.15 -12.47
C PRO A 86 -1.46 4.81 -12.68
N ARG A 87 -0.55 4.66 -11.71
CA ARG A 87 0.80 5.27 -11.74
C ARG A 87 1.88 4.27 -11.39
N ILE A 88 2.87 4.13 -12.26
CA ILE A 88 4.07 3.31 -12.02
C ILE A 88 5.05 4.04 -11.10
N ILE A 89 5.52 3.33 -10.07
CA ILE A 89 6.64 3.70 -9.19
C ILE A 89 7.78 2.69 -9.40
N GLY A 90 8.91 3.18 -9.91
CA GLY A 90 10.14 2.45 -10.15
C GLY A 90 10.83 2.00 -8.86
N VAL A 91 11.81 1.12 -8.97
CA VAL A 91 12.63 0.68 -7.83
C VAL A 91 13.41 1.88 -7.29
N ASN A 92 13.44 2.04 -5.97
CA ASN A 92 14.02 3.19 -5.27
C ASN A 92 13.38 4.55 -5.62
N GLU A 93 12.19 4.55 -6.23
CA GLU A 93 11.48 5.78 -6.58
C GLU A 93 10.51 6.18 -5.46
N LYS A 94 10.45 7.50 -5.20
CA LYS A 94 9.43 8.12 -4.36
C LYS A 94 8.50 8.96 -5.22
N ILE A 95 7.20 8.83 -5.01
CA ILE A 95 6.18 9.67 -5.65
C ILE A 95 5.23 10.18 -4.57
N THR A 96 4.94 11.48 -4.62
CA THR A 96 3.92 12.11 -3.79
C THR A 96 2.63 12.26 -4.61
N PHE A 97 1.53 11.79 -4.04
CA PHE A 97 0.18 11.91 -4.56
C PHE A 97 -0.57 12.97 -3.78
N MET A 98 -0.97 14.04 -4.44
CA MET A 98 -1.89 15.04 -3.91
C MET A 98 -3.32 14.55 -4.14
N CYS A 99 -4.06 14.38 -3.06
CA CYS A 99 -5.43 13.88 -3.06
C CYS A 99 -6.37 15.01 -2.64
N GLU A 100 -7.35 15.32 -3.48
CA GLU A 100 -8.39 16.29 -3.18
C GLU A 100 -9.38 15.69 -2.18
N TRP A 101 -9.34 16.22 -0.96
CA TRP A 101 -10.21 15.86 0.15
C TRP A 101 -10.20 16.99 1.19
N ASN A 102 -11.34 17.66 1.35
CA ASN A 102 -11.50 18.65 2.41
C ASN A 102 -11.56 17.94 3.78
N TRP A 103 -10.49 18.07 4.55
CA TRP A 103 -10.31 17.37 5.83
C TRP A 103 -10.75 18.21 7.05
N THR A 104 -11.33 19.40 6.83
CA THR A 104 -11.66 20.36 7.92
C THR A 104 -12.65 19.80 8.93
N ALA A 105 -13.61 19.00 8.48
CA ALA A 105 -14.60 18.38 9.36
C ALA A 105 -14.05 17.19 10.17
N HIS A 106 -12.86 16.71 9.83
CA HIS A 106 -12.25 15.50 10.38
C HIS A 106 -10.98 15.80 11.20
N ARG A 107 -10.78 17.06 11.60
CA ARG A 107 -9.63 17.48 12.41
C ARG A 107 -9.56 16.71 13.74
N GLY A 108 -8.37 16.20 14.06
CA GLY A 108 -8.13 15.38 15.24
C GLY A 108 -8.61 13.92 15.14
N GLU A 109 -9.29 13.53 14.06
CA GLU A 109 -9.72 12.15 13.82
C GLU A 109 -8.57 11.28 13.28
N GLU A 110 -8.62 9.98 13.56
CA GLU A 110 -7.74 9.01 12.93
C GLU A 110 -8.35 8.54 11.60
N ILE A 111 -7.49 8.43 10.59
CA ILE A 111 -7.86 7.91 9.29
C ILE A 111 -6.91 6.78 8.89
N ILE A 112 -7.39 5.95 7.97
CA ILE A 112 -6.68 4.81 7.43
C ILE A 112 -6.50 5.03 5.94
N ILE A 113 -5.25 5.03 5.50
CA ILE A 113 -4.89 5.03 4.08
C ILE A 113 -4.57 3.60 3.67
N THR A 114 -5.21 3.13 2.60
CA THR A 114 -4.87 1.86 1.94
C THR A 114 -4.44 2.14 0.51
N VAL A 115 -3.28 1.63 0.12
CA VAL A 115 -2.79 1.69 -1.26
C VAL A 115 -2.76 0.30 -1.85
N LEU A 116 -3.31 0.16 -3.06
CA LEU A 116 -3.34 -1.08 -3.82
C LEU A 116 -2.54 -0.95 -5.11
N THR A 117 -1.94 -2.07 -5.50
CA THR A 117 -1.17 -2.17 -6.74
C THR A 117 -1.79 -3.22 -7.66
N GLU A 118 -1.58 -3.09 -8.96
CA GLU A 118 -1.96 -4.09 -9.96
C GLU A 118 -1.33 -5.45 -9.67
N GLN A 119 -0.11 -5.47 -9.14
CA GLN A 119 0.59 -6.68 -8.76
C GLN A 119 0.01 -7.35 -7.51
N GLY A 120 -1.02 -6.78 -6.88
CA GLY A 120 -1.70 -7.38 -5.72
C GLY A 120 -1.06 -7.09 -4.37
N TYR A 121 -0.09 -6.18 -4.30
CA TYR A 121 0.41 -5.64 -3.03
C TYR A 121 -0.57 -4.65 -2.45
N ARG A 122 -0.62 -4.65 -1.12
CA ARG A 122 -1.43 -3.75 -0.31
C ARG A 122 -0.56 -3.20 0.82
N VAL A 123 -0.48 -1.89 0.94
CA VAL A 123 0.09 -1.22 2.12
C VAL A 123 -1.01 -0.43 2.82
N ARG A 124 -0.97 -0.41 4.14
CA ARG A 124 -1.92 0.32 4.98
C ARG A 124 -1.13 1.14 5.98
N ASP A 125 -1.57 2.38 6.16
CA ASP A 125 -1.03 3.27 7.19
C ASP A 125 -2.16 3.99 7.94
N ILE A 126 -1.88 4.41 9.16
CA ILE A 126 -2.82 5.13 10.04
C ILE A 126 -2.20 6.46 10.39
N CYS A 127 -2.94 7.55 10.18
CA CYS A 127 -2.51 8.88 10.60
C CYS A 127 -3.65 9.65 11.25
N ARG A 128 -3.30 10.65 12.05
CA ARG A 128 -4.25 11.58 12.65
C ARG A 128 -4.27 12.88 11.87
N VAL A 129 -5.46 13.36 11.53
CA VAL A 129 -5.61 14.69 10.91
C VAL A 129 -5.23 15.75 11.95
N PRO A 130 -4.48 16.80 11.57
CA PRO A 130 -4.13 17.88 12.49
C PRO A 130 -5.37 18.54 13.14
N PRO A 131 -5.22 19.13 14.33
CA PRO A 131 -6.31 19.80 15.05
C PRO A 131 -6.81 21.09 14.38
#